data_AF-A0A9P5Y2G1-F1
#
_entry.id   AF-A0A9P5Y2G1-F1
#
_cell.length_a   1.000
_cell.length_b   1.000
_cell.length_c   1.000
_cell.angle_alpha   90.00
_cell.angle_beta   90.00
_cell.angle_gamma   90.00
#
_symmetry.space_group_name_H-M   'P 1'
#
loop_
_entity.id
_entity.type
_entity.pdbx_description
1 polymer ?
#
loop_
_entity_poly.entity_id
_entity_poly.type
_entity_poly.pdbx_seq_one_letter_code
_entity_poly.pdbx_strand_id
1 'polypeptide(L)'
;MLTSTITKNSDTFLILESIKQCASSLSESHLRQQYIHPDHGPTLQSLIASALCNLSQCIDTINARSSVSRLTQDALSVIFHEVHQADLEKSDPQGTWSRSSIPATLCLSQVSKAWKNVATNLPTLWTTVKVTTPWSFASIKTCLSMSRSLPIDLYIKGLKKKDSVCFLEPARYHVEDDIEGLCAILLPHIPRCRSISITTDKLFWPLLQEFEIQFSDTEAPLGRAIHCRSIAILPPSLRVNHDFISERK
;
A
#
# COMPACT_ATOMS: atom_id res chain seq x y z
N MET A 1 -18.77 -33.19 11.85
CA MET A 1 -19.20 -32.18 12.84
C MET A 1 -19.02 -30.78 12.27
N LEU A 2 -19.92 -30.35 11.38
CA LEU A 2 -19.91 -29.02 10.75
C LEU A 2 -21.34 -28.47 10.74
N THR A 3 -21.80 -27.98 11.90
CA THR A 3 -23.09 -27.26 12.04
C THR A 3 -22.90 -26.11 13.03
N SER A 4 -22.09 -25.11 12.66
CA SER A 4 -21.86 -23.91 13.46
C SER A 4 -21.58 -22.70 12.57
N THR A 5 -22.51 -22.41 11.66
CA THR A 5 -22.35 -21.26 10.74
C THR A 5 -23.61 -20.40 10.60
N ILE A 6 -24.56 -20.50 11.53
CA ILE A 6 -25.82 -19.72 11.48
C ILE A 6 -26.11 -19.07 12.84
N THR A 7 -25.18 -18.25 13.35
CA THR A 7 -25.47 -17.29 14.44
C THR A 7 -24.85 -15.91 14.20
N LYS A 8 -24.03 -15.72 13.16
CA LYS A 8 -23.35 -14.44 12.86
C LYS A 8 -24.23 -13.36 12.21
N ASN A 9 -25.54 -13.59 12.03
CA ASN A 9 -26.45 -12.63 11.38
C ASN A 9 -27.19 -11.71 12.35
N SER A 10 -27.18 -12.00 13.65
CA SER A 10 -27.92 -11.18 14.63
C SER A 10 -27.28 -9.81 14.85
N ASP A 11 -25.94 -9.73 14.82
CA ASP A 11 -25.22 -8.50 15.15
C ASP A 11 -25.19 -7.52 13.97
N THR A 12 -25.05 -8.03 12.75
CA THR A 12 -25.18 -7.24 11.52
C THR A 12 -26.59 -6.66 11.38
N PHE A 13 -27.62 -7.41 11.79
CA PHE A 13 -29.01 -6.95 11.79
C PHE A 13 -29.23 -5.76 12.73
N LEU A 14 -28.65 -5.80 13.94
CA LEU A 14 -28.76 -4.71 14.91
C LEU A 14 -28.04 -3.43 14.46
N ILE A 15 -26.91 -3.56 13.75
CA ILE A 15 -26.18 -2.42 13.17
C ILE A 15 -27.00 -1.78 12.04
N LEU A 16 -27.59 -2.59 11.16
CA LEU A 16 -28.44 -2.10 10.07
C LEU A 16 -29.71 -1.42 10.59
N GLU A 17 -30.34 -1.94 11.64
CA GLU A 17 -31.49 -1.28 12.28
C GLU A 17 -31.11 0.06 12.94
N SER A 18 -29.94 0.14 13.58
CA SER A 18 -29.46 1.41 14.16
C SER A 18 -29.19 2.47 13.09
N ILE A 19 -28.61 2.07 11.96
CA ILE A 19 -28.38 2.96 10.81
C ILE A 19 -29.71 3.41 10.19
N LYS A 20 -30.67 2.49 10.01
CA LYS A 20 -32.02 2.82 9.52
C LYS A 20 -32.72 3.79 10.45
N GLN A 21 -32.66 3.60 11.76
CA GLN A 21 -33.29 4.48 12.74
C GLN A 21 -32.70 5.89 12.71
N CYS A 22 -31.39 6.03 12.54
CA CYS A 22 -30.75 7.32 12.30
C CYS A 22 -31.22 7.97 10.99
N ALA A 23 -31.27 7.21 9.89
CA ALA A 23 -31.72 7.71 8.59
C ALA A 23 -33.20 8.15 8.61
N SER A 24 -34.07 7.41 9.31
CA SER A 24 -35.47 7.76 9.51
C SER A 24 -35.63 9.04 10.33
N SER A 25 -34.83 9.21 11.40
CA SER A 25 -34.86 10.43 12.23
C SER A 25 -34.41 11.67 11.43
N LEU A 26 -33.40 11.51 10.57
CA LEU A 26 -32.94 12.53 9.63
C LEU A 26 -34.03 12.90 8.61
N SER A 27 -34.66 11.91 7.98
CA SER A 27 -35.75 12.10 7.01
C SER A 27 -36.95 12.82 7.64
N GLU A 28 -37.35 12.43 8.85
CA GLU A 28 -38.49 13.03 9.54
C GLU A 28 -38.21 14.47 9.98
N SER A 29 -36.98 14.77 10.42
CA SER A 29 -36.55 16.14 10.74
C SER A 29 -36.48 17.05 9.51
N HIS A 30 -36.10 16.51 8.34
CA HIS A 30 -36.08 17.24 7.07
C HIS A 30 -37.49 17.51 6.54
N LEU A 31 -38.40 16.54 6.63
CA LEU A 31 -39.81 16.68 6.25
C LEU A 31 -40.55 17.71 7.12
N ARG A 32 -40.22 17.80 8.42
CA ARG A 32 -40.81 18.81 9.31
C ARG A 32 -40.27 20.23 9.06
N GLN A 33 -39.09 20.38 8.46
CA GLN A 33 -38.52 21.70 8.14
C GLN A 33 -39.01 22.27 6.80
N GLN A 34 -39.63 21.46 5.94
CA GLN A 34 -40.15 21.94 4.65
C GLN A 34 -41.38 22.85 4.75
N TYR A 35 -41.95 23.06 5.95
CA TYR A 35 -43.18 23.84 6.16
C TYR A 35 -43.02 25.10 7.04
N ILE A 36 -41.80 25.49 7.44
CA ILE A 36 -41.62 26.61 8.37
C ILE A 36 -40.77 27.74 7.75
N HIS A 37 -41.47 28.85 7.53
CA HIS A 37 -41.09 30.26 7.36
C HIS A 37 -39.60 30.64 7.15
N PRO A 38 -39.28 31.53 6.17
CA PRO A 38 -37.91 31.85 5.74
C PRO A 38 -37.00 32.63 6.72
N ASP A 39 -37.34 32.75 8.01
CA ASP A 39 -36.66 33.70 8.92
C ASP A 39 -35.88 33.04 10.08
N HIS A 40 -35.52 31.76 9.97
CA HIS A 40 -34.70 31.06 10.96
C HIS A 40 -33.52 30.31 10.34
N GLY A 41 -32.38 31.00 10.17
CA GLY A 41 -31.06 30.36 10.28
C GLY A 41 -30.73 30.23 11.78
N PRO A 42 -30.60 29.00 12.32
CA PRO A 42 -29.37 28.18 12.28
C PRO A 42 -29.64 26.66 12.14
N THR A 43 -30.78 26.28 11.57
CA THR A 43 -31.39 24.94 11.68
C THR A 43 -30.69 23.84 10.89
N LEU A 44 -30.09 24.14 9.73
CA LEU A 44 -29.37 23.14 8.94
C LEU A 44 -28.03 22.77 9.59
N GLN A 45 -27.31 23.76 10.11
CA GLN A 45 -26.01 23.53 10.74
C GLN A 45 -26.15 22.76 12.05
N SER A 46 -27.21 23.03 12.83
CA SER A 46 -27.51 22.24 14.03
C SER A 46 -27.93 20.79 13.69
N LEU A 47 -28.66 20.59 12.59
CA LEU A 47 -29.02 19.24 12.13
C LEU A 47 -27.79 18.46 11.65
N ILE A 48 -26.91 19.09 10.87
CA ILE A 48 -25.66 18.47 10.43
C ILE A 48 -24.79 18.12 11.65
N ALA A 49 -24.65 19.04 12.60
CA ALA A 49 -23.89 18.79 13.82
C ALA A 49 -24.49 17.63 14.65
N SER A 50 -25.82 17.57 14.79
CA SER A 50 -26.50 16.47 15.46
C SER A 50 -26.32 15.14 14.74
N ALA A 51 -26.40 15.13 13.40
CA ALA A 51 -26.21 13.93 12.59
C ALA A 51 -24.79 13.40 12.71
N LEU A 52 -23.79 14.28 12.67
CA LEU A 52 -22.38 13.92 12.86
C LEU A 52 -22.12 13.38 14.27
N CYS A 53 -22.73 13.98 15.31
CA CYS A 53 -22.63 13.51 16.68
C CYS A 53 -23.22 12.09 16.84
N ASN A 54 -24.41 11.85 16.29
CA ASN A 54 -25.05 10.53 16.33
C ASN A 54 -24.23 9.46 15.57
N LEU A 55 -23.69 9.80 14.39
CA LEU A 55 -22.82 8.91 13.63
C LEU A 55 -21.55 8.56 14.40
N SER A 56 -20.92 9.55 15.05
CA SER A 56 -19.76 9.31 15.93
C SER A 56 -20.11 8.33 17.04
N GLN A 57 -21.25 8.53 17.72
CA GLN A 57 -21.69 7.65 18.80
C GLN A 57 -22.00 6.22 18.32
N CYS A 58 -22.56 6.06 17.12
CA CYS A 58 -22.74 4.75 16.50
C CYS A 58 -21.40 4.06 16.23
N ILE A 59 -20.43 4.79 15.66
CA ILE A 59 -19.07 4.28 15.42
C ILE A 59 -18.42 3.85 16.73
N ASP A 60 -18.53 4.66 17.79
CA ASP A 60 -18.00 4.32 19.12
C ASP A 60 -18.67 3.09 19.71
N THR A 61 -19.98 2.93 19.54
CA THR A 61 -20.73 1.76 20.01
C THR A 61 -20.34 0.49 19.25
N ILE A 62 -20.16 0.59 17.93
CA ILE A 62 -19.69 -0.53 17.09
C ILE A 62 -18.26 -0.91 17.49
N ASN A 63 -17.38 0.09 17.65
CA ASN A 63 -16.01 -0.10 18.11
C ASN A 63 -15.93 -0.65 19.54
N ALA A 64 -16.87 -0.31 20.42
CA ALA A 64 -16.94 -0.85 21.78
C ALA A 64 -17.41 -2.30 21.81
N ARG A 65 -18.36 -2.67 20.93
CA ARG A 65 -18.93 -4.03 20.87
C ARG A 65 -18.00 -5.02 20.18
N SER A 66 -17.33 -4.58 19.12
CA SER A 66 -16.43 -5.39 18.32
C SER A 66 -15.10 -4.68 18.17
N SER A 67 -14.45 -4.39 19.30
CA SER A 67 -13.18 -3.68 19.25
C SER A 67 -12.22 -4.48 18.39
N VAL A 68 -11.57 -3.80 17.46
CA VAL A 68 -10.53 -4.36 16.60
C VAL A 68 -9.43 -5.04 17.43
N SER A 69 -9.27 -4.64 18.70
CA SER A 69 -8.37 -5.28 19.67
C SER A 69 -8.79 -6.69 20.12
N ARG A 70 -10.03 -7.12 19.89
CA ARG A 70 -10.51 -8.49 20.15
C ARG A 70 -10.31 -9.45 18.98
N LEU A 71 -9.86 -8.96 17.82
CA LEU A 71 -9.53 -9.82 16.70
C LEU A 71 -8.39 -10.75 17.10
N THR A 72 -8.54 -12.04 16.79
CA THR A 72 -7.47 -13.01 16.97
C THR A 72 -6.30 -12.69 16.05
N GLN A 73 -5.11 -13.17 16.40
CA GLN A 73 -3.91 -13.02 15.57
C GLN A 73 -4.15 -13.56 14.14
N ASP A 74 -4.90 -14.66 14.00
CA ASP A 74 -5.24 -15.25 12.70
C ASP A 74 -6.13 -14.32 11.88
N ALA A 75 -7.17 -13.73 12.49
CA ALA A 75 -8.05 -12.79 11.81
C ALA A 75 -7.28 -11.55 11.35
N LEU A 76 -6.38 -11.03 12.19
CA LEU A 76 -5.49 -9.93 11.82
C LEU A 76 -4.57 -10.33 10.66
N SER A 77 -3.99 -11.53 10.70
CA SER A 77 -3.11 -12.04 9.64
C SER A 77 -3.84 -12.10 8.29
N VAL A 78 -5.09 -12.59 8.27
CA VAL A 78 -5.93 -12.58 7.07
C VAL A 78 -6.14 -11.15 6.55
N ILE A 79 -6.50 -10.20 7.42
CA ILE A 79 -6.67 -8.79 7.02
C ILE A 79 -5.38 -8.23 6.41
N PHE A 80 -4.22 -8.51 7.01
CA PHE A 80 -2.94 -8.08 6.47
C PHE A 80 -2.66 -8.67 5.08
N HIS A 81 -2.96 -9.96 4.87
CA HIS A 81 -2.80 -10.60 3.57
C HIS A 81 -3.73 -10.01 2.51
N GLU A 82 -5.01 -9.81 2.82
CA GLU A 82 -5.98 -9.21 1.91
C GLU A 82 -5.60 -7.78 1.53
N VAL A 83 -5.19 -6.96 2.51
CA VAL A 83 -4.75 -5.58 2.25
C VAL A 83 -3.45 -5.56 1.44
N HIS A 84 -2.52 -6.47 1.73
CA HIS A 84 -1.30 -6.60 0.97
C HIS A 84 -1.58 -7.01 -0.48
N GLN A 85 -2.45 -8.00 -0.71
CA GLN A 85 -2.84 -8.43 -2.05
C GLN A 85 -3.54 -7.30 -2.81
N ALA A 86 -4.47 -6.60 -2.19
CA ALA A 86 -5.12 -5.45 -2.81
C ALA A 86 -4.12 -4.33 -3.16
N ASP A 87 -3.07 -4.12 -2.37
CA ASP A 87 -1.98 -3.18 -2.68
C ASP A 87 -1.11 -3.65 -3.86
N LEU A 88 -0.93 -4.96 -4.02
CA LEU A 88 -0.26 -5.54 -5.19
C LEU A 88 -1.13 -5.43 -6.45
N GLU A 89 -2.44 -5.71 -6.37
CA GLU A 89 -3.35 -5.64 -7.52
C GLU A 89 -3.58 -4.20 -8.01
N LYS A 90 -3.63 -3.23 -7.09
CA LYS A 90 -3.67 -1.80 -7.45
C LYS A 90 -2.39 -1.31 -8.12
N SER A 91 -1.31 -2.08 -8.05
CA SER A 91 -0.07 -1.79 -8.74
C SER A 91 -0.24 -2.11 -10.22
N ASP A 92 -0.97 -1.23 -10.91
CA ASP A 92 -1.22 -1.28 -12.34
C ASP A 92 0.05 -1.68 -13.11
N PRO A 93 0.01 -2.70 -13.97
CA PRO A 93 1.14 -3.10 -14.81
C PRO A 93 1.61 -1.99 -15.76
N GLN A 94 0.80 -0.96 -16.00
CA GLN A 94 1.18 0.26 -16.73
C GLN A 94 1.87 1.32 -15.84
N GLY A 95 2.09 1.01 -14.56
CA GLY A 95 3.06 1.70 -13.71
C GLY A 95 2.56 2.98 -13.07
N THR A 96 1.25 3.13 -12.84
CA THR A 96 0.68 4.27 -12.10
C THR A 96 0.75 4.11 -10.58
N TRP A 97 1.86 3.59 -10.03
CA TRP A 97 2.06 3.64 -8.57
C TRP A 97 1.97 5.08 -8.08
N SER A 98 1.10 5.33 -7.09
CA SER A 98 0.98 6.62 -6.42
C SER A 98 2.33 6.98 -5.79
N ARG A 99 2.80 8.21 -6.04
CA ARG A 99 4.19 8.64 -5.76
C ARG A 99 4.61 8.61 -4.29
N SER A 100 3.68 8.43 -3.36
CA SER A 100 3.93 8.55 -1.92
C SER A 100 3.28 7.47 -1.06
N SER A 101 2.80 6.36 -1.64
CA SER A 101 2.13 5.37 -0.82
C SER A 101 3.14 4.57 0.01
N ILE A 102 3.30 4.98 1.26
CA ILE A 102 3.77 4.11 2.33
C ILE A 102 3.03 2.77 2.19
N PRO A 103 3.73 1.61 2.22
CA PRO A 103 3.07 0.33 2.09
C PRO A 103 1.88 0.23 3.05
N ALA A 104 0.71 -0.18 2.57
CA ALA A 104 -0.49 -0.26 3.40
C ALA A 104 -0.24 -1.12 4.66
N THR A 105 0.56 -2.17 4.53
CA THR A 105 1.03 -3.02 5.64
C THR A 105 1.79 -2.23 6.72
N LEU A 106 2.59 -1.23 6.33
CA LEU A 106 3.31 -0.37 7.27
C LEU A 106 2.34 0.57 7.99
N CYS A 107 1.34 1.13 7.30
CA CYS A 107 0.27 1.92 7.92
C CYS A 107 -0.53 1.08 8.93
N LEU A 108 -0.91 -0.15 8.56
CA LEU A 108 -1.63 -1.08 9.43
C LEU A 108 -0.82 -1.45 10.69
N SER A 109 0.51 -1.57 10.56
CA SER A 109 1.38 -1.86 11.71
C SER A 109 1.39 -0.76 12.78
N GLN A 110 0.95 0.47 12.45
CA GLN A 110 0.91 1.60 13.39
C GLN A 110 -0.43 1.71 14.17
N VAL A 111 -1.44 0.88 13.85
CA VAL A 111 -2.78 0.98 14.47
C VAL A 111 -2.75 0.62 15.95
N SER A 112 -2.07 -0.48 16.32
CA SER A 112 -1.95 -0.93 17.71
C SER A 112 -0.77 -1.87 17.89
N LYS A 113 -0.41 -2.17 19.14
CA LYS A 113 0.64 -3.16 19.46
C LYS A 113 0.34 -4.55 18.90
N ALA A 114 -0.92 -4.98 18.91
CA ALA A 114 -1.33 -6.29 18.37
C ALA A 114 -1.12 -6.35 16.85
N TRP A 115 -1.50 -5.29 16.13
CA TRP A 115 -1.32 -5.19 14.68
C TRP A 115 0.16 -5.12 14.30
N LYS A 116 0.96 -4.35 15.03
CA LYS A 116 2.41 -4.33 14.89
C LYS A 116 3.01 -5.73 15.06
N ASN A 117 2.61 -6.44 16.12
CA ASN A 117 3.13 -7.78 16.40
C ASN A 117 2.79 -8.77 15.28
N VAL A 118 1.56 -8.73 14.74
CA VAL A 118 1.18 -9.53 13.57
C VAL A 118 2.07 -9.21 12.37
N ALA A 119 2.22 -7.92 12.05
CA ALA A 119 3.04 -7.48 10.93
C ALA A 119 4.52 -7.93 11.06
N THR A 120 5.10 -7.84 12.27
CA THR A 120 6.48 -8.30 12.55
C THR A 120 6.66 -9.81 12.48
N ASN A 121 5.60 -10.58 12.74
CA ASN A 121 5.63 -12.04 12.69
C ASN A 121 5.24 -12.63 11.33
N LEU A 122 4.93 -11.79 10.34
CA LEU A 122 4.60 -12.21 8.97
C LEU A 122 5.62 -11.67 7.96
N PRO A 123 6.81 -12.29 7.82
CA PRO A 123 7.85 -11.87 6.89
C PRO A 123 7.40 -11.80 5.42
N THR A 124 6.40 -12.61 5.05
CA THR A 124 5.83 -12.69 3.69
C THR A 124 5.15 -11.40 3.25
N LEU A 125 4.71 -10.54 4.17
CA LEU A 125 4.12 -9.24 3.85
C LEU A 125 5.15 -8.20 3.38
N TRP A 126 6.44 -8.51 3.56
CA TRP A 126 7.56 -7.60 3.34
C TRP A 126 8.46 -8.06 2.20
N THR A 127 8.13 -9.16 1.53
CA THR A 127 8.90 -9.67 0.39
C THR A 127 8.76 -8.78 -0.83
N THR A 128 7.73 -7.93 -0.92
CA THR A 128 7.60 -6.97 -2.01
C THR A 128 8.03 -5.58 -1.56
N VAL A 129 9.16 -5.11 -2.09
CA VAL A 129 9.75 -3.82 -1.73
C VAL A 129 9.56 -2.83 -2.88
N LYS A 130 8.70 -1.83 -2.66
CA LYS A 130 8.46 -0.73 -3.60
C LYS A 130 9.29 0.49 -3.21
N VAL A 131 10.06 1.02 -4.16
CA VAL A 131 10.96 2.16 -4.02
C VAL A 131 10.50 3.24 -5.00
N THR A 132 9.76 4.23 -4.50
CA THR A 132 9.27 5.37 -5.29
C THR A 132 9.91 6.66 -4.80
N THR A 133 10.23 7.56 -5.71
CA THR A 133 10.77 8.89 -5.39
C THR A 133 9.66 9.86 -4.96
N PRO A 134 9.83 10.66 -3.89
CA PRO A 134 11.03 10.73 -3.03
C PRO A 134 11.18 9.49 -2.13
N TRP A 135 12.41 8.99 -1.99
CA TRP A 135 12.66 7.74 -1.27
C TRP A 135 12.53 7.91 0.24
N SER A 136 11.84 6.95 0.87
CA SER A 136 11.91 6.78 2.32
C SER A 136 12.89 5.65 2.66
N PHE A 137 14.16 6.00 2.89
CA PHE A 137 15.18 5.02 3.29
C PHE A 137 14.80 4.26 4.57
N ALA A 138 14.09 4.90 5.50
CA ALA A 138 13.58 4.26 6.70
C ALA A 138 12.54 3.17 6.38
N SER A 139 11.59 3.46 5.49
CA SER A 139 10.59 2.49 5.07
C SER A 139 11.23 1.32 4.31
N ILE A 140 12.18 1.61 3.41
CA ILE A 140 12.91 0.60 2.62
C ILE A 140 13.68 -0.34 3.56
N LYS A 141 14.49 0.20 4.48
CA LYS A 141 15.22 -0.58 5.49
C LYS A 141 14.28 -1.41 6.34
N THR A 142 13.13 -0.85 6.73
CA THR A 142 12.11 -1.58 7.51
C THR A 142 11.61 -2.79 6.73
N CYS A 143 11.17 -2.63 5.48
CA CYS A 143 10.70 -3.76 4.67
C CYS A 143 11.79 -4.83 4.45
N LEU A 144 13.02 -4.41 4.15
CA LEU A 144 14.15 -5.32 3.93
C LEU A 144 14.53 -6.12 5.20
N SER A 145 14.51 -5.48 6.36
CA SER A 145 14.76 -6.15 7.64
C SER A 145 13.64 -7.12 8.02
N MET A 146 12.38 -6.74 7.75
CA MET A 146 11.20 -7.51 8.14
C MET A 146 10.95 -8.72 7.24
N SER A 147 11.46 -8.70 6.00
CA SER A 147 11.45 -9.87 5.11
C SER A 147 12.46 -10.96 5.52
N ARG A 148 13.35 -10.69 6.48
CA ARG A 148 14.33 -11.65 7.06
C ARG A 148 15.23 -12.31 6.02
N SER A 149 15.10 -13.62 5.80
CA SER A 149 15.87 -14.39 4.80
C SER A 149 15.03 -14.75 3.58
N LEU A 150 13.77 -14.30 3.50
CA LEU A 150 12.90 -14.63 2.38
C LEU A 150 13.36 -13.94 1.09
N PRO A 151 13.06 -14.55 -0.08
CA PRO A 151 13.25 -13.91 -1.37
C PRO A 151 12.44 -12.62 -1.51
N ILE A 152 13.01 -11.61 -2.17
CA ILE A 152 12.43 -10.27 -2.34
C ILE A 152 12.08 -10.00 -3.80
N ASP A 153 10.93 -9.39 -4.05
CA ASP A 153 10.61 -8.73 -5.32
C ASP A 153 10.81 -7.22 -5.14
N LEU A 154 11.77 -6.67 -5.89
CA LEU A 154 12.17 -5.28 -5.78
C LEU A 154 11.62 -4.47 -6.95
N TYR A 155 10.96 -3.37 -6.64
CA TYR A 155 10.23 -2.54 -7.58
C TYR A 155 10.69 -1.09 -7.44
N ILE A 156 11.53 -0.61 -8.35
CA ILE A 156 12.09 0.74 -8.29
C ILE A 156 11.44 1.61 -9.37
N LYS A 157 10.87 2.74 -8.97
CA LYS A 157 10.26 3.72 -9.87
C LYS A 157 10.89 5.10 -9.69
N GLY A 158 11.51 5.57 -10.77
CA GLY A 158 12.04 6.93 -10.87
C GLY A 158 10.93 7.94 -11.21
N LEU A 159 11.10 9.19 -10.76
CA LEU A 159 10.26 10.31 -11.19
C LEU A 159 10.52 10.59 -12.66
N LYS A 160 9.46 10.79 -13.45
CA LYS A 160 9.60 11.30 -14.81
C LYS A 160 9.88 12.80 -14.75
N LYS A 161 10.81 13.31 -15.55
CA LYS A 161 11.05 14.77 -15.65
C LYS A 161 9.77 15.60 -15.89
N LYS A 162 8.81 15.07 -16.67
CA LYS A 162 7.52 15.74 -16.97
C LYS A 162 6.58 15.86 -15.77
N ASP A 163 6.79 15.02 -14.77
CA ASP A 163 5.96 14.90 -13.59
C ASP A 163 6.37 15.88 -12.47
N SER A 164 7.49 16.59 -12.68
CA SER A 164 8.12 17.51 -11.71
C SER A 164 7.58 18.94 -11.76
N VAL A 165 6.60 19.24 -12.63
CA VAL A 165 6.21 20.63 -12.94
C VAL A 165 5.33 21.27 -11.84
N CYS A 166 4.83 20.51 -10.86
CA CYS A 166 3.76 21.00 -9.97
C CYS A 166 4.09 21.11 -8.48
N PHE A 167 5.33 20.91 -8.02
CA PHE A 167 5.65 21.09 -6.60
C PHE A 167 6.53 22.32 -6.38
N LEU A 168 5.95 23.25 -5.63
CA LEU A 168 6.49 24.54 -5.27
C LEU A 168 7.82 24.38 -4.51
N GLU A 169 8.74 25.27 -4.88
CA GLU A 169 10.12 25.46 -4.40
C GLU A 169 11.18 24.40 -4.76
N PRO A 170 12.21 24.78 -5.53
CA PRO A 170 13.38 23.96 -5.86
C PRO A 170 14.34 23.85 -4.66
N ALA A 171 13.83 23.37 -3.53
CA ALA A 171 14.67 22.98 -2.41
C ALA A 171 15.46 21.72 -2.79
N ARG A 172 16.57 21.93 -3.51
CA ARG A 172 17.80 21.11 -3.62
C ARG A 172 17.68 19.61 -3.27
N TYR A 173 16.78 18.88 -3.90
CA TYR A 173 16.88 17.42 -3.91
C TYR A 173 18.03 17.05 -4.86
N HIS A 174 19.20 16.80 -4.28
CA HIS A 174 20.35 16.26 -4.99
C HIS A 174 20.08 14.77 -5.27
N VAL A 175 19.38 14.51 -6.37
CA VAL A 175 18.98 13.16 -6.80
C VAL A 175 20.17 12.20 -6.87
N GLU A 176 21.38 12.70 -7.16
CA GLU A 176 22.61 11.91 -7.25
C GLU A 176 23.07 11.35 -5.89
N ASP A 177 23.15 12.19 -4.85
CA ASP A 177 23.55 11.78 -3.49
C ASP A 177 22.59 10.74 -2.91
N ASP A 178 21.31 10.86 -3.26
CA ASP A 178 20.31 9.91 -2.81
C ASP A 178 20.55 8.51 -3.45
N ILE A 179 21.07 8.43 -4.69
CA ILE A 179 21.23 7.14 -5.41
C ILE A 179 22.27 6.29 -4.70
N GLU A 180 23.39 6.89 -4.30
CA GLU A 180 24.43 6.18 -3.55
C GLU A 180 23.88 5.64 -2.23
N GLY A 181 23.10 6.44 -1.51
CA GLY A 181 22.40 6.01 -0.30
C GLY A 181 21.45 4.84 -0.56
N LEU A 182 20.73 4.84 -1.69
CA LEU A 182 19.87 3.75 -2.09
C LEU A 182 20.68 2.48 -2.44
N CYS A 183 21.77 2.60 -3.19
CA CYS A 183 22.70 1.50 -3.48
C CYS A 183 23.19 0.85 -2.19
N ALA A 184 23.68 1.65 -1.24
CA ALA A 184 24.20 1.18 0.04
C ALA A 184 23.16 0.37 0.84
N ILE A 185 21.87 0.68 0.68
CA ILE A 185 20.77 -0.05 1.32
C ILE A 185 20.42 -1.33 0.55
N LEU A 186 20.35 -1.28 -0.78
CA LEU A 186 19.84 -2.38 -1.60
C LEU A 186 20.88 -3.46 -1.91
N LEU A 187 22.14 -3.08 -2.13
CA LEU A 187 23.22 -4.00 -2.55
C LEU A 187 23.36 -5.23 -1.65
N PRO A 188 23.36 -5.11 -0.30
CA PRO A 188 23.46 -6.28 0.59
C PRO A 188 22.30 -7.29 0.44
N HIS A 189 21.20 -6.90 -0.20
CA HIS A 189 20.00 -7.70 -0.36
C HIS A 189 19.80 -8.22 -1.79
N ILE A 190 20.65 -7.83 -2.75
CA ILE A 190 20.58 -8.32 -4.14
C ILE A 190 20.61 -9.84 -4.24
N PRO A 191 21.43 -10.59 -3.48
CA PRO A 191 21.41 -12.05 -3.52
C PRO A 191 20.08 -12.68 -3.09
N ARG A 192 19.23 -11.93 -2.37
CA ARG A 192 17.88 -12.37 -1.97
C ARG A 192 16.81 -11.99 -2.98
N CYS A 193 17.11 -11.16 -3.98
CA CYS A 193 16.12 -10.70 -4.94
C CYS A 193 15.75 -11.84 -5.90
N ARG A 194 14.45 -12.17 -5.92
CA ARG A 194 13.83 -13.08 -6.90
C ARG A 194 13.54 -12.35 -8.20
N SER A 195 13.03 -11.12 -8.09
CA SER A 195 12.75 -10.25 -9.22
C SER A 195 13.18 -8.82 -8.92
N ILE A 196 13.68 -8.13 -9.94
CA ILE A 196 13.97 -6.71 -9.90
C ILE A 196 13.30 -6.05 -11.10
N SER A 197 12.46 -5.07 -10.84
CA SER A 197 11.79 -4.26 -11.85
C SER A 197 12.14 -2.80 -11.64
N ILE A 198 12.72 -2.19 -12.67
CA ILE A 198 13.17 -0.80 -12.64
C ILE A 198 12.43 -0.04 -13.73
N THR A 199 11.57 0.89 -13.34
CA THR A 199 10.81 1.78 -14.23
C THR A 199 11.28 3.20 -14.02
N THR A 200 12.21 3.65 -14.86
CA THR A 200 12.85 4.95 -14.67
C THR A 200 13.27 5.59 -15.99
N ASP A 201 13.54 6.90 -15.95
CA ASP A 201 14.33 7.57 -16.98
C ASP A 201 15.83 7.24 -16.83
N LYS A 202 16.64 7.76 -17.75
CA LYS A 202 18.07 7.42 -17.92
C LYS A 202 18.95 7.67 -16.67
N LEU A 203 18.46 8.35 -15.64
CA LEU A 203 19.25 8.76 -14.48
C LEU A 203 19.70 7.58 -13.59
N PHE A 204 19.05 6.42 -13.67
CA PHE A 204 19.37 5.25 -12.84
C PHE A 204 20.30 4.25 -13.54
N TRP A 205 20.87 4.64 -14.67
CA TRP A 205 21.80 3.78 -15.39
C TRP A 205 23.00 3.32 -14.55
N PRO A 206 23.61 4.16 -13.69
CA PRO A 206 24.67 3.71 -12.80
C PRO A 206 24.23 2.60 -11.84
N LEU A 207 23.02 2.72 -11.26
CA LEU A 207 22.44 1.69 -10.38
C LEU A 207 22.23 0.37 -11.13
N LEU A 208 21.78 0.44 -12.39
CA LEU A 208 21.60 -0.73 -13.25
C LEU A 208 22.93 -1.43 -13.55
N GLN A 209 23.98 -0.67 -13.86
CA GLN A 209 25.31 -1.22 -14.11
C GLN A 209 25.87 -1.93 -12.88
N GLU A 210 25.73 -1.34 -11.70
CA GLU A 210 26.21 -1.93 -10.45
C GLU A 210 25.46 -3.24 -10.13
N PHE A 211 24.14 -3.28 -10.37
CA PHE A 211 23.37 -4.50 -10.23
C PHE A 211 23.81 -5.56 -11.25
N GLU A 212 24.02 -5.20 -12.52
CA GLU A 212 24.43 -6.13 -13.57
C GLU A 212 25.76 -6.82 -13.27
N ILE A 213 26.74 -6.08 -12.73
CA ILE A 213 28.04 -6.62 -12.29
C ILE A 213 27.81 -7.65 -11.17
N GLN A 214 27.07 -7.29 -10.12
CA GLN A 214 26.77 -8.19 -9.00
C GLN A 214 26.02 -9.47 -9.41
N PHE A 215 25.11 -9.37 -10.38
CA PHE A 215 24.36 -10.51 -10.88
C PHE A 215 25.19 -11.43 -11.77
N SER A 216 26.16 -10.89 -12.50
CA SER A 216 27.05 -11.67 -13.37
C SER A 216 28.02 -12.53 -12.56
N ASP A 217 28.44 -12.05 -11.39
CA ASP A 217 29.37 -12.78 -10.50
C ASP A 217 28.68 -13.84 -9.62
N THR A 218 27.35 -13.79 -9.48
CA THR A 218 26.62 -14.81 -8.73
C THR A 218 26.21 -15.96 -9.65
N GLU A 219 26.90 -17.10 -9.56
CA GLU A 219 26.43 -18.40 -10.07
C GLU A 219 25.17 -18.84 -9.32
N ALA A 220 24.06 -18.12 -9.52
CA ALA A 220 22.81 -18.37 -8.84
C ALA A 220 22.04 -19.49 -9.56
N PRO A 221 21.47 -20.44 -8.81
CA PRO A 221 20.71 -21.54 -9.38
C PRO A 221 19.53 -21.01 -10.22
N LEU A 222 19.38 -21.62 -11.41
CA LEU A 222 18.41 -21.36 -12.47
C LEU A 222 17.04 -20.84 -11.96
N GLY A 223 16.68 -19.62 -12.37
CA GLY A 223 15.30 -19.10 -12.20
C GLY A 223 15.15 -17.61 -11.86
N ARG A 224 16.24 -16.84 -11.70
CA ARG A 224 16.15 -15.39 -11.45
C ARG A 224 15.85 -14.64 -12.74
N ALA A 225 14.81 -13.81 -12.73
CA ALA A 225 14.46 -12.94 -13.84
C ALA A 225 14.66 -11.48 -13.41
N ILE A 226 15.62 -10.80 -14.03
CA ILE A 226 15.72 -9.35 -13.96
C ILE A 226 14.85 -8.81 -15.08
N HIS A 227 13.72 -8.19 -14.74
CA HIS A 227 12.88 -7.56 -15.75
C HIS A 227 13.17 -6.07 -15.82
N CYS A 228 14.16 -5.72 -16.63
CA CYS A 228 14.47 -4.32 -16.91
C CYS A 228 13.52 -3.79 -18.00
N ARG A 229 12.31 -3.37 -17.61
CA ARG A 229 11.42 -2.60 -18.49
C ARG A 229 11.87 -1.14 -18.54
N SER A 230 12.98 -0.89 -19.24
CA SER A 230 13.30 0.47 -19.64
C SER A 230 12.29 0.92 -20.70
N ILE A 231 11.47 1.93 -20.38
CA ILE A 231 10.62 2.61 -21.37
C ILE A 231 11.48 3.50 -22.30
N ALA A 232 12.79 3.63 -22.03
CA ALA A 232 13.74 4.26 -22.93
C ALA A 232 14.52 3.20 -23.71
N ILE A 233 14.47 3.33 -25.04
CA ILE A 233 15.23 2.58 -26.06
C ILE A 233 16.60 2.17 -25.51
N LEU A 234 16.78 0.87 -25.25
CA LEU A 234 18.08 0.29 -24.89
C LEU A 234 19.12 0.65 -25.97
N PRO A 235 20.38 0.92 -25.59
CA PRO A 235 21.48 0.92 -26.55
C PRO A 235 21.45 -0.41 -27.35
N PRO A 236 21.78 -0.40 -28.66
CA PRO A 236 21.72 -1.61 -29.49
C PRO A 236 22.48 -2.81 -28.91
N SER A 237 23.51 -2.57 -28.09
CA SER A 237 24.33 -3.59 -27.42
C SER A 237 23.62 -4.35 -26.30
N LEU A 238 22.46 -3.88 -25.81
CA LEU A 238 21.73 -4.47 -24.68
C LEU A 238 20.31 -4.92 -25.04
N ARG A 239 19.98 -5.00 -26.34
CA ARG A 239 18.74 -5.65 -26.78
C ARG A 239 18.86 -7.16 -26.58
N VAL A 240 18.58 -7.62 -25.37
CA VAL A 240 18.16 -9.01 -25.18
C VAL A 240 16.78 -9.11 -25.84
N ASN A 241 16.67 -9.91 -26.90
CA ASN A 241 15.40 -10.13 -27.59
C ASN A 241 14.36 -10.64 -26.59
N HIS A 242 13.40 -9.79 -26.23
CA HIS A 242 12.31 -10.09 -25.30
C HIS A 242 11.14 -10.83 -25.99
N ASP A 243 11.44 -11.71 -26.94
CA ASP A 243 10.46 -12.60 -27.61
C ASP A 243 10.53 -14.04 -27.06
N PHE A 244 10.92 -14.23 -25.79
CA PHE A 244 10.62 -15.49 -25.09
C PHE A 244 9.19 -15.43 -24.55
N ILE A 245 8.24 -15.62 -25.45
CA ILE A 245 6.89 -16.05 -25.11
C ILE A 245 7.00 -17.40 -24.41
N SER A 246 6.36 -17.45 -23.25
CA SER A 246 5.97 -18.66 -22.54
C SER A 246 5.30 -19.67 -23.48
N GLU A 247 6.08 -20.60 -24.02
CA GLU A 247 5.62 -21.94 -24.37
C GLU A 247 6.64 -22.96 -23.86
N ARG A 248 6.41 -23.47 -22.65
CA ARG A 248 6.73 -24.86 -22.32
C ARG A 248 5.58 -25.46 -21.51
N LYS A 249 5.18 -26.64 -21.98
CA LYS A 249 4.13 -27.55 -21.50
C LYS A 249 4.24 -27.88 -20.02
#